data_AF-A0AAW7KPT1-F1
#
_entry.id   AF-A0AAW7KPT1-F1
#
_cell.length_a   1.000
_cell.length_b   1.000
_cell.length_c   1.000
_cell.angle_alpha   90.00
_cell.angle_beta   90.00
_cell.angle_gamma   90.00
#
_symmetry.space_group_name_H-M   'P 1'
#
loop_
_entity.id
_entity.type
_entity.pdbx_description
1 polymer ?
#
loop_
_entity_poly.entity_id
_entity_poly.type
_entity_poly.pdbx_seq_one_letter_code
_entity_poly.pdbx_strand_id
1 'polypeptide(L)'
;NDFYNYASIITDDVMADDLLKGHLNENVKKAVQAGLPIEKAIYMATYTPAKRMGLHDRGEIAPGKKADFLLLNDLESFDINTVYKSGKVVFEKGEPFHYPEKIEEFPAAYQQTIQCKKLTEEDLLLKVATTKETVRCNVIQKQEIGTFTER
;
A
#
# COMPACT_ATOMS: atom_id res chain seq x y z
N ASN A 1 25.39 1.16 13.89
CA ASN A 1 24.40 0.08 13.72
C ASN A 1 23.75 0.29 12.36
N ASP A 2 24.06 -0.54 11.38
CA ASP A 2 23.72 -0.30 9.95
C ASP A 2 22.43 -1.01 9.55
N PHE A 3 21.38 -0.81 10.36
CA PHE A 3 20.11 -1.52 10.21
C PHE A 3 19.43 -1.26 8.86
N TYR A 4 19.71 -0.12 8.22
CA TYR A 4 19.18 0.26 6.91
C TYR A 4 19.55 -0.72 5.78
N ASN A 5 20.58 -1.55 5.99
CA ASN A 5 20.93 -2.65 5.08
C ASN A 5 19.98 -3.86 5.16
N TYR A 6 19.13 -3.93 6.19
CA TYR A 6 18.30 -5.09 6.51
C TYR A 6 16.82 -4.74 6.69
N ALA A 7 16.45 -3.47 6.54
CA ALA A 7 15.08 -2.98 6.67
C ALA A 7 14.68 -2.24 5.39
N SER A 8 13.44 -2.44 4.96
CA SER A 8 12.86 -1.76 3.80
C SER A 8 11.62 -0.99 4.21
N ILE A 9 11.38 0.15 3.56
CA ILE A 9 10.12 0.90 3.71
C ILE A 9 9.12 0.33 2.69
N ILE A 10 7.92 -0.02 3.16
CA ILE A 10 6.80 -0.50 2.35
C ILE A 10 5.54 0.31 2.66
N THR A 11 4.49 0.14 1.88
CA THR A 11 3.20 0.82 2.08
C THR A 11 2.16 -0.04 2.79
N ASP A 12 2.18 -1.35 2.57
CA ASP A 12 1.07 -2.25 2.90
C ASP A 12 -0.23 -1.75 2.24
N ASP A 13 -1.36 -1.79 2.93
CA ASP A 13 -2.61 -1.21 2.46
C ASP A 13 -2.61 0.33 2.58
N VAL A 14 -2.95 1.00 1.47
CA VAL A 14 -3.19 2.46 1.43
C VAL A 14 -4.59 2.71 0.93
N MET A 15 -5.40 3.38 1.74
CA MET A 15 -6.77 3.74 1.38
C MET A 15 -6.77 4.74 0.22
N ALA A 16 -7.83 4.72 -0.61
CA ALA A 16 -7.88 5.50 -1.84
C ALA A 16 -7.76 7.02 -1.60
N ASP A 17 -8.30 7.52 -0.49
CA ASP A 17 -8.22 8.92 -0.08
C ASP A 17 -6.82 9.31 0.42
N ASP A 18 -6.09 8.40 1.05
CA ASP A 18 -4.69 8.61 1.44
C ASP A 18 -3.73 8.48 0.26
N LEU A 19 -4.04 7.62 -0.71
CA LEU A 19 -3.25 7.45 -1.92
C LEU A 19 -3.14 8.75 -2.72
N LEU A 20 -4.17 9.61 -2.66
CA LEU A 20 -4.14 10.95 -3.27
C LEU A 20 -3.09 11.88 -2.66
N LYS A 21 -2.70 11.65 -1.40
CA LYS A 21 -1.65 12.41 -0.70
C LYS A 21 -0.27 11.84 -1.01
N GLY A 22 -0.20 10.53 -1.23
CA GLY A 22 0.95 9.83 -1.78
C GLY A 22 1.02 8.38 -1.31
N HIS A 23 2.12 7.71 -1.67
CA HIS A 23 2.29 6.28 -1.45
C HIS A 23 3.61 6.02 -0.72
N LEU A 24 4.57 5.35 -1.36
CA LEU A 24 5.89 5.08 -0.76
C LEU A 24 6.67 6.36 -0.45
N ASN A 25 6.52 7.42 -1.25
CA ASN A 25 7.16 8.72 -1.03
C ASN A 25 6.74 9.35 0.31
N GLU A 26 5.48 9.19 0.72
CA GLU A 26 5.01 9.70 2.01
C GLU A 26 5.58 8.90 3.18
N ASN A 27 5.78 7.59 3.02
CA ASN A 27 6.43 6.78 4.05
C ASN A 27 7.91 7.13 4.20
N VAL A 28 8.59 7.48 3.10
CA VAL A 28 9.96 8.03 3.14
C VAL A 28 9.97 9.36 3.91
N LYS A 29 9.08 10.30 3.59
CA LYS A 29 8.97 11.58 4.31
C LYS A 29 8.69 11.39 5.80
N LYS A 30 7.75 10.51 6.16
CA LYS A 30 7.43 10.18 7.57
C LYS A 30 8.63 9.60 8.30
N ALA A 31 9.42 8.72 7.66
CA ALA A 31 10.63 8.18 8.26
C ALA A 31 11.67 9.27 8.54
N VAL A 32 11.83 10.23 7.60
CA VAL A 32 12.72 11.38 7.79
C VAL A 32 12.25 12.29 8.91
N GLN A 33 10.95 12.60 8.97
CA GLN A 33 10.36 13.39 10.06
C GLN A 33 10.50 12.72 11.44
N ALA A 34 10.53 11.38 11.48
CA ALA A 34 10.80 10.61 12.69
C ALA A 34 12.29 10.55 13.08
N GLY A 35 13.17 11.20 12.33
CA GLY A 35 14.60 11.34 12.64
C GLY A 35 15.53 10.42 11.85
N LEU A 36 15.03 9.70 10.83
CA LEU A 36 15.90 8.91 9.95
C LEU A 36 16.62 9.83 8.96
N PRO A 37 17.96 9.77 8.81
CA PRO A 37 18.65 10.48 7.75
C PRO A 37 18.09 10.11 6.37
N ILE A 38 17.87 11.11 5.52
CA ILE A 38 17.18 10.94 4.25
C ILE A 38 17.90 9.98 3.29
N GLU A 39 19.22 9.97 3.29
CA GLU A 39 20.02 9.06 2.48
C GLU A 39 19.74 7.60 2.87
N LYS A 40 19.55 7.35 4.17
CA LYS A 40 19.18 6.03 4.68
C LYS A 40 17.73 5.69 4.34
N ALA A 41 16.81 6.65 4.42
CA ALA A 41 15.42 6.44 4.02
C ALA A 41 15.31 6.07 2.52
N ILE A 42 16.04 6.80 1.64
CA ILE A 42 16.14 6.50 0.21
C ILE A 42 16.77 5.13 -0.01
N TYR A 43 17.85 4.80 0.70
CA TYR A 43 18.51 3.49 0.60
C TYR A 43 17.56 2.34 0.97
N MET A 44 16.78 2.51 2.04
CA MET A 44 15.76 1.55 2.49
C MET A 44 14.54 1.47 1.56
N ALA A 45 14.32 2.47 0.70
CA ALA A 45 13.26 2.47 -0.30
C ALA A 45 13.73 2.03 -1.70
N THR A 46 15.05 1.95 -1.95
CA THR A 46 15.62 1.65 -3.27
C THR A 46 16.55 0.43 -3.24
N TYR A 47 17.76 0.57 -2.70
CA TYR A 47 18.80 -0.45 -2.77
C TYR A 47 18.49 -1.69 -1.92
N THR A 48 18.12 -1.52 -0.65
CA THR A 48 17.83 -2.64 0.26
C THR A 48 16.74 -3.57 -0.27
N PRO A 49 15.55 -3.07 -0.69
CA PRO A 49 14.53 -3.94 -1.27
C PRO A 49 14.97 -4.56 -2.60
N ALA A 50 15.66 -3.82 -3.49
CA ALA A 50 16.16 -4.37 -4.75
C ALA A 50 17.14 -5.53 -4.52
N LYS A 51 18.11 -5.35 -3.61
CA LYS A 51 19.05 -6.39 -3.20
C LYS A 51 18.33 -7.58 -2.58
N ARG A 52 17.37 -7.35 -1.68
CA ARG A 52 16.61 -8.42 -0.99
C ARG A 52 15.81 -9.28 -1.97
N MET A 53 15.28 -8.68 -3.03
CA MET A 53 14.50 -9.33 -4.08
C MET A 53 15.35 -9.91 -5.23
N GLY A 54 16.68 -9.75 -5.21
CA GLY A 54 17.56 -10.20 -6.30
C GLY A 54 17.43 -9.36 -7.58
N LEU A 55 16.93 -8.13 -7.48
CA LEU A 55 16.78 -7.21 -8.61
C LEU A 55 18.09 -6.45 -8.83
N HIS A 56 19.05 -7.10 -9.49
CA HIS A 56 20.37 -6.53 -9.77
C HIS A 56 20.36 -5.41 -10.83
N ASP A 57 19.23 -5.17 -11.49
CA ASP A 57 19.09 -4.19 -12.56
C ASP A 57 18.64 -2.79 -12.07
N ARG A 58 18.33 -2.61 -10.78
CA ARG A 58 17.79 -1.34 -10.23
C ARG A 58 18.14 -1.13 -8.75
N GLY A 59 17.68 0.00 -8.20
CA GLY A 59 17.86 0.35 -6.79
C GLY A 59 19.12 1.16 -6.50
N GLU A 60 19.93 1.46 -7.51
CA GLU A 60 21.11 2.32 -7.43
C GLU A 60 21.32 3.07 -8.75
N ILE A 61 22.00 4.22 -8.68
CA ILE A 61 22.41 4.99 -9.85
C ILE A 61 23.84 4.56 -10.21
N ALA A 62 23.97 3.68 -11.21
CA ALA A 62 25.25 3.20 -11.70
C ALA A 62 25.18 2.78 -13.18
N PRO A 63 26.30 2.77 -13.92
CA PRO A 63 26.35 2.24 -15.28
C PRO A 63 25.83 0.79 -15.36
N GLY A 64 25.05 0.50 -16.41
CA GLY A 64 24.46 -0.83 -16.63
C GLY A 64 23.18 -1.12 -15.84
N LYS A 65 22.71 -0.18 -15.01
CA LYS A 65 21.40 -0.27 -14.32
C LYS A 65 20.29 0.40 -15.13
N LYS A 66 19.05 0.06 -14.82
CA LYS A 66 17.88 0.76 -15.37
C LYS A 66 17.90 2.21 -14.93
N ALA A 67 17.65 3.10 -15.88
CA ALA A 67 17.50 4.53 -15.67
C ALA A 67 16.12 4.84 -15.04
N ASP A 68 15.89 4.30 -13.85
CA ASP A 68 14.74 4.57 -12.98
C ASP A 68 15.21 5.50 -11.85
N PHE A 69 14.91 6.80 -11.94
CA PHE A 69 15.38 7.79 -10.97
C PHE A 69 14.44 8.99 -10.86
N LEU A 70 14.65 9.78 -9.82
CA LEU A 70 13.89 10.99 -9.52
C LEU A 70 14.82 12.19 -9.55
N LEU A 71 14.33 13.32 -10.05
CA LEU A 71 14.93 14.63 -9.80
C LEU A 71 14.12 15.31 -8.70
N LEU A 72 14.79 15.72 -7.64
CA LEU A 72 14.17 16.42 -6.51
C LEU A 72 14.54 17.90 -6.58
N ASN A 73 13.59 18.79 -6.34
CA ASN A 73 13.88 20.22 -6.15
C ASN A 73 14.57 20.45 -4.80
N ASP A 74 14.19 19.67 -3.80
CA ASP A 74 14.71 19.75 -2.46
C ASP A 74 14.74 18.35 -1.84
N LEU A 75 15.84 18.07 -1.16
CA LEU A 75 16.05 16.77 -0.54
C LEU A 75 15.19 16.68 0.74
N GLU A 76 15.24 17.68 1.63
CA GLU A 76 14.58 17.61 2.95
C GLU A 76 13.06 17.42 2.87
N SER A 77 12.39 18.17 1.99
CA SER A 77 10.95 18.05 1.74
C SER A 77 10.57 16.89 0.82
N PHE A 78 11.57 16.26 0.19
CA PHE A 78 11.39 15.22 -0.82
C PHE A 78 10.45 15.68 -1.96
N ASP A 79 10.63 16.92 -2.43
CA ASP A 79 9.82 17.52 -3.48
C ASP A 79 10.22 16.98 -4.86
N ILE A 80 9.43 16.05 -5.39
CA ILE A 80 9.69 15.39 -6.67
C ILE A 80 9.38 16.35 -7.82
N ASN A 81 10.40 16.70 -8.60
CA ASN A 81 10.28 17.49 -9.81
C ASN A 81 9.98 16.60 -11.03
N THR A 82 10.82 15.59 -11.27
CA THR A 82 10.71 14.74 -12.47
C THR A 82 10.90 13.27 -12.09
N VAL A 83 10.16 12.38 -12.76
CA VAL A 83 10.32 10.93 -12.63
C VAL A 83 10.75 10.35 -13.97
N TYR A 84 11.85 9.59 -13.94
CA TYR A 84 12.32 8.81 -15.07
C TYR A 84 12.04 7.32 -14.84
N LYS A 85 11.51 6.67 -15.87
CA LYS A 85 11.32 5.21 -15.94
C LYS A 85 11.98 4.69 -17.21
N SER A 86 12.94 3.78 -17.07
CA SER A 86 13.73 3.23 -18.18
C SER A 86 14.31 4.33 -19.09
N GLY A 87 14.74 5.45 -18.51
CA GLY A 87 15.33 6.59 -19.22
C GLY A 87 14.32 7.52 -19.91
N LYS A 88 13.01 7.30 -19.73
CA LYS A 88 11.95 8.16 -20.26
C LYS A 88 11.29 8.95 -19.14
N VAL A 89 10.98 10.22 -19.40
CA VAL A 89 10.18 11.04 -18.48
C VAL A 89 8.76 10.47 -18.45
N VAL A 90 8.26 10.18 -17.25
CA VAL A 90 6.88 9.71 -17.04
C VAL A 90 6.06 10.64 -16.15
N PHE A 91 6.71 11.60 -15.51
CA PHE A 91 6.09 12.66 -14.73
C PHE A 91 7.02 13.87 -14.71
N GLU A 92 6.45 15.05 -14.86
CA GLU A 92 7.12 16.33 -14.71
C GLU A 92 6.18 17.29 -13.97
N LYS A 93 6.70 17.93 -12.92
CA LYS A 93 5.91 18.79 -12.05
C LYS A 93 5.43 20.03 -12.81
N GLY A 94 4.11 20.23 -12.84
CA GLY A 94 3.47 21.33 -13.56
C GLY A 94 2.88 20.92 -14.90
N GLU A 95 3.30 19.77 -15.45
CA GLU A 95 2.68 19.21 -16.65
C GLU A 95 1.40 18.42 -16.30
N PRO A 96 0.38 18.43 -17.18
CA PRO A 96 -0.82 17.62 -16.99
C PRO A 96 -0.48 16.13 -16.94
N PHE A 97 -1.16 15.38 -16.07
CA PHE A 97 -1.01 13.93 -16.06
C PHE A 97 -1.65 13.31 -17.31
N HIS A 98 -0.87 12.53 -18.06
CA HIS A 98 -1.36 11.82 -19.24
C HIS A 98 -1.94 10.47 -18.82
N TYR A 99 -3.27 10.41 -18.70
CA TYR A 99 -3.96 9.13 -18.56
C TYR A 99 -3.88 8.34 -19.88
N PRO A 100 -3.85 7.00 -19.81
CA PRO A 100 -3.96 6.20 -21.02
C PRO A 100 -5.27 6.53 -21.74
N GLU A 101 -5.19 6.73 -23.06
CA GLU A 101 -6.36 7.07 -23.89
C GLU A 101 -7.45 5.98 -23.85
N LYS A 102 -7.03 4.74 -23.64
CA LYS A 102 -7.90 3.58 -23.51
C LYS A 102 -7.88 3.08 -22.08
N ILE A 103 -9.02 3.16 -21.42
CA ILE A 103 -9.29 2.44 -20.19
C ILE A 103 -9.70 1.02 -20.60
N GLU A 104 -8.91 0.02 -20.23
CA GLU A 104 -9.34 -1.37 -20.42
C GLU A 104 -10.49 -1.67 -19.47
N GLU A 105 -11.59 -2.19 -20.03
CA GLU A 105 -12.69 -2.68 -19.21
C GLU A 105 -12.24 -3.94 -18.45
N PHE A 106 -12.56 -3.99 -17.16
CA PHE A 106 -12.34 -5.21 -16.40
C PHE A 106 -13.19 -6.36 -16.95
N PRO A 107 -12.68 -7.60 -16.98
CA PRO A 107 -13.46 -8.77 -17.39
C PRO A 107 -14.81 -8.84 -16.66
N ALA A 108 -15.89 -9.18 -17.36
CA ALA A 108 -17.24 -9.26 -16.77
C ALA A 108 -17.31 -10.16 -15.52
N ALA A 109 -16.46 -11.20 -15.47
CA ALA A 109 -16.35 -12.08 -14.32
C ALA A 109 -15.98 -11.36 -13.00
N TYR A 110 -15.28 -10.21 -13.07
CA TYR A 110 -14.90 -9.43 -11.89
C TYR A 110 -16.07 -8.62 -11.31
N GLN A 111 -17.17 -8.48 -12.05
CA GLN A 111 -18.38 -7.80 -11.59
C GLN A 111 -19.39 -8.78 -10.95
N GLN A 112 -19.18 -10.09 -11.11
CA GLN A 112 -20.08 -11.14 -10.65
C GLN A 112 -19.50 -11.90 -9.44
N THR A 113 -18.92 -11.18 -8.47
CA THR A 113 -18.26 -11.79 -7.30
C THR A 113 -19.21 -12.14 -6.17
N ILE A 114 -20.38 -11.48 -6.10
CA ILE A 114 -21.41 -11.75 -5.09
C ILE A 114 -22.28 -12.92 -5.54
N GLN A 115 -21.83 -14.12 -5.21
CA GLN A 115 -22.48 -15.39 -5.57
C GLN A 115 -23.29 -15.95 -4.40
N CYS A 116 -24.33 -15.23 -4.00
CA CYS A 116 -25.21 -15.65 -2.92
C CYS A 116 -26.66 -15.23 -3.17
N LYS A 117 -27.59 -15.89 -2.45
CA LYS A 117 -28.99 -15.45 -2.44
C LYS A 117 -29.10 -14.08 -1.78
N LYS A 118 -30.14 -13.32 -2.15
CA LYS A 118 -30.45 -12.06 -1.47
C LYS A 118 -30.68 -12.31 0.02
N LEU A 119 -30.02 -11.51 0.86
CA LEU A 119 -30.14 -11.58 2.32
C LEU A 119 -31.57 -11.22 2.74
N THR A 120 -32.14 -12.01 3.64
CA THR A 120 -33.43 -11.71 4.31
C THR A 120 -33.21 -11.53 5.81
N GLU A 121 -34.17 -10.94 6.51
CA GLU A 121 -34.11 -10.77 7.97
C GLU A 121 -33.96 -12.11 8.71
N GLU A 122 -34.56 -13.19 8.17
CA GLU A 122 -34.45 -14.54 8.73
C GLU A 122 -33.01 -15.08 8.73
N ASP A 123 -32.16 -14.64 7.79
CA ASP A 123 -30.76 -15.05 7.73
C ASP A 123 -29.91 -14.46 8.88
N LEU A 124 -30.38 -13.38 9.50
CA LEU A 124 -29.72 -12.71 10.63
C LEU A 124 -30.15 -13.27 11.99
N LEU A 125 -31.16 -14.14 12.03
CA LEU A 125 -31.66 -14.74 13.26
C LEU A 125 -30.87 -15.99 13.63
N LEU A 126 -30.54 -16.11 14.92
CA LEU A 126 -29.98 -17.34 15.47
C LEU A 126 -31.06 -18.41 15.55
N LYS A 127 -31.02 -19.40 14.65
CA LYS A 127 -31.96 -20.52 14.64
C LYS A 127 -31.65 -21.45 15.81
N VAL A 128 -32.60 -21.59 16.74
CA VAL A 128 -32.49 -22.46 17.92
C VAL A 128 -33.46 -23.64 17.82
N ALA A 129 -32.97 -24.86 18.05
CA ALA A 129 -33.79 -26.07 18.05
C ALA A 129 -34.32 -26.38 19.46
N THR A 130 -35.13 -25.49 20.02
CA THR A 130 -35.70 -25.63 21.38
C THR A 130 -37.09 -25.04 21.45
N THR A 131 -37.94 -25.62 22.30
CA THR A 131 -39.26 -25.07 22.66
C THR A 131 -39.22 -24.21 23.93
N LYS A 132 -38.03 -24.08 24.55
CA LYS A 132 -37.84 -23.26 25.75
C LYS A 132 -37.88 -21.77 25.39
N GLU A 133 -38.55 -20.99 26.22
CA GLU A 133 -38.60 -19.52 26.13
C GLU A 133 -37.22 -18.87 26.31
N THR A 134 -36.36 -19.46 27.15
CA THR A 134 -34.99 -18.99 27.38
C THR A 134 -33.99 -20.15 27.37
N VAL A 135 -32.80 -19.88 26.84
CA VAL A 135 -31.65 -20.79 26.86
C VAL A 135 -30.37 -20.05 27.25
N ARG A 136 -29.48 -20.73 27.97
CA ARG A 136 -28.13 -20.23 28.25
C ARG A 136 -27.19 -20.74 27.17
N CYS A 137 -26.47 -19.83 26.52
CA CYS A 137 -25.49 -20.13 25.48
C CYS A 137 -24.11 -19.57 25.90
N ASN A 138 -23.05 -20.27 25.48
CA ASN A 138 -21.71 -19.70 25.51
C ASN A 138 -21.52 -18.90 24.22
N VAL A 139 -21.11 -17.65 24.32
CA VAL A 139 -20.88 -16.75 23.18
C VAL A 139 -19.42 -16.31 23.18
N ILE A 140 -18.89 -16.04 21.98
CA ILE A 140 -17.59 -15.36 21.84
C ILE A 140 -17.92 -13.89 21.58
N GLN A 141 -17.53 -13.02 22.52
CA GLN A 141 -17.79 -11.59 22.38
C GLN A 141 -16.64 -10.94 21.63
N LYS A 142 -16.94 -10.21 20.55
CA LYS A 142 -15.95 -9.37 19.87
C LYS A 142 -15.82 -8.06 20.65
N GLN A 143 -14.59 -7.59 20.85
CA GLN A 143 -14.35 -6.24 21.37
C GLN A 143 -14.92 -5.18 20.42
N GLU A 144 -15.27 -4.03 20.97
CA GLU A 144 -15.81 -2.91 20.20
C GLU A 144 -14.82 -2.48 19.10
N ILE A 145 -13.54 -2.39 19.46
CA ILE A 145 -12.45 -2.00 18.56
C ILE A 145 -11.57 -3.22 18.24
N GLY A 146 -11.27 -3.41 16.96
CA GLY A 146 -10.40 -4.48 16.47
C GLY A 146 -11.10 -5.83 16.30
N THR A 147 -10.29 -6.88 16.16
CA THR A 147 -10.73 -8.27 15.90
C THR A 147 -10.54 -9.19 17.11
N PHE A 148 -10.13 -8.64 18.25
CA PHE A 148 -9.95 -9.40 19.48
C PHE A 148 -11.30 -9.87 20.06
N THR A 149 -11.25 -10.99 20.76
CA THR A 149 -12.42 -11.60 21.40
C THR A 149 -12.19 -11.75 22.90
N GLU A 150 -13.27 -11.61 23.66
CA GLU A 150 -13.33 -11.83 25.09
C GLU A 150 -14.08 -13.15 25.37
N ARG A 151 -13.61 -13.85 26.41
CA ARG A 151 -14.19 -15.12 26.88
C ARG A 151 -14.98 -14.91 28.16
#